data_AF-A0A947NHQ9-F1
#
_entry.id   AF-A0A947NHQ9-F1
#
_cell.length_a   1.000
_cell.length_b   1.000
_cell.length_c   1.000
_cell.angle_alpha   90.00
_cell.angle_beta   90.00
_cell.angle_gamma   90.00
#
_symmetry.space_group_name_H-M   'P 1'
#
loop_
_entity.id
_entity.type
_entity.pdbx_description
1 polymer ?
#
loop_
_entity_poly.entity_id
_entity_poly.type
_entity_poly.pdbx_seq_one_letter_code
_entity_poly.pdbx_strand_id
1 'polypeptide(L)'
;MAHHSHHMTRNDWVRFAVVLVVAVAALYLVYPFWPLGDVVQLGLDLQGGVRLVLEAEGVADMSDDLQRETIERVNAILANRIDQYGLANAEIRRFGGDRILV
;
A
#
# COMPACT_ATOMS: atom_id res chain seq x y z
N MET A 1 -22.49 -36.24 44.24
CA MET A 1 -22.66 -35.32 43.10
C MET A 1 -23.43 -34.11 43.59
N ALA A 2 -22.75 -33.01 43.94
CA ALA A 2 -23.41 -31.77 44.37
C ALA A 2 -23.26 -30.75 43.26
N HIS A 3 -24.36 -30.47 42.57
CA HIS A 3 -24.45 -29.41 41.56
C HIS A 3 -24.43 -28.07 42.31
N HIS A 4 -23.29 -27.37 42.30
CA HIS A 4 -23.19 -26.02 42.84
C HIS A 4 -23.69 -25.07 41.75
N SER A 5 -24.97 -24.69 41.81
CA SER A 5 -25.53 -23.63 40.98
C SER A 5 -24.91 -22.31 41.40
N HIS A 6 -24.04 -21.77 40.56
CA HIS A 6 -23.42 -20.46 40.75
C HIS A 6 -24.52 -19.39 40.61
N HIS A 7 -25.14 -19.01 41.73
CA HIS A 7 -26.10 -17.92 41.76
C HIS A 7 -25.32 -16.61 41.67
N MET A 8 -25.20 -16.07 40.46
CA MET A 8 -24.58 -14.76 40.24
C MET A 8 -25.34 -13.73 41.07
N THR A 9 -24.63 -13.04 41.96
CA THR A 9 -25.24 -12.00 42.77
C THR A 9 -25.60 -10.81 41.87
N ARG A 10 -26.55 -9.96 42.30
CA ARG A 10 -26.99 -8.79 41.52
C ARG A 10 -25.81 -7.90 41.08
N ASN A 11 -24.74 -7.83 41.86
CA ASN A 11 -23.53 -7.08 41.53
C ASN A 11 -22.68 -7.75 40.44
N ASP A 12 -22.65 -9.07 40.37
CA ASP A 12 -21.90 -9.80 39.33
C ASP A 12 -22.56 -9.62 37.96
N TRP A 13 -23.88 -9.51 37.93
CA TRP A 13 -24.61 -9.18 36.71
C TRP A 13 -24.35 -7.74 36.24
N VAL A 14 -24.27 -6.78 37.18
CA VAL A 14 -23.88 -5.40 36.87
C VAL A 14 -22.43 -5.34 36.35
N ARG A 15 -21.50 -6.06 36.97
CA ARG A 15 -20.11 -6.16 36.48
C ARG A 15 -20.05 -6.75 35.09
N PHE A 16 -20.80 -7.82 34.83
CA PHE A 16 -20.88 -8.43 33.51
C PHE A 16 -21.46 -7.46 32.47
N ALA A 17 -22.55 -6.75 32.80
CA ALA A 17 -23.14 -5.75 31.93
C ALA A 17 -22.16 -4.61 31.60
N VAL A 18 -21.40 -4.13 32.60
CA VAL A 18 -20.37 -3.10 32.39
C VAL A 18 -19.26 -3.60 31.47
N VAL A 19 -18.75 -4.82 31.71
CA VAL A 19 -17.71 -5.42 30.85
C VAL A 19 -18.21 -5.60 29.42
N LEU A 20 -19.45 -6.06 29.25
CA LEU A 20 -20.08 -6.23 27.95
C LEU A 20 -20.19 -4.89 27.21
N VAL A 21 -20.65 -3.84 27.90
CA VAL A 21 -20.78 -2.49 27.32
C VAL A 21 -19.43 -1.94 26.91
N VAL A 22 -18.40 -2.09 27.75
CA VAL A 22 -17.04 -1.65 27.42
C VAL A 22 -16.48 -2.42 26.23
N ALA A 23 -16.68 -3.73 26.17
CA ALA A 23 -16.23 -4.56 25.05
C ALA A 23 -16.92 -4.16 23.74
N VAL A 24 -18.24 -3.94 23.76
CA VAL A 24 -19.00 -3.49 22.58
C VAL A 24 -18.58 -2.09 22.15
N ALA A 25 -18.38 -1.17 23.09
CA ALA A 25 -17.90 0.18 22.79
C ALA A 25 -16.50 0.16 22.18
N ALA A 26 -15.60 -0.68 22.70
CA ALA A 26 -14.26 -0.86 22.14
C ALA A 26 -14.32 -1.42 20.70
N LEU A 27 -15.14 -2.44 20.46
CA LEU A 27 -15.34 -2.99 19.12
C LEU A 27 -15.93 -1.97 18.14
N TYR A 28 -16.90 -1.17 18.58
CA TYR A 28 -17.51 -0.11 17.76
C TYR A 28 -16.49 0.96 17.36
N LEU A 29 -15.60 1.36 18.27
CA LEU A 29 -14.57 2.35 18.00
C LEU A 29 -13.47 1.82 17.07
N VAL A 30 -13.16 0.53 17.13
CA VAL A 30 -12.12 -0.10 16.30
C VAL A 30 -12.66 -0.52 14.92
N TYR A 31 -13.97 -0.78 14.80
CA TYR A 31 -14.64 -1.16 13.55
C TYR A 31 -14.29 -0.27 12.33
N PRO A 32 -14.32 1.08 12.39
CA PRO A 32 -14.01 1.91 11.22
C PRO A 32 -12.54 1.87 10.79
N PHE A 33 -11.65 1.33 11.61
CA PHE A 33 -10.22 1.20 11.33
C PHE A 33 -9.84 -0.22 10.87
N TRP A 34 -10.80 -1.13 10.72
CA TRP A 34 -10.55 -2.51 10.30
C TRP A 34 -11.09 -2.76 8.88
N PRO A 35 -10.26 -3.19 7.91
CA PRO A 35 -8.83 -3.50 8.00
C PRO A 35 -7.93 -2.25 7.88
N LEU A 36 -6.95 -2.14 8.77
CA LEU A 36 -5.96 -1.05 8.82
C LEU A 36 -5.12 -0.91 7.52
N GLY A 37 -5.17 -1.91 6.64
CA GLY A 37 -4.45 -1.95 5.37
C GLY A 37 -5.03 -1.05 4.28
N ASP A 38 -6.33 -0.71 4.34
CA ASP A 38 -6.99 0.04 3.26
C ASP A 38 -6.99 1.55 3.49
N VAL A 39 -6.64 1.99 4.71
CA VAL A 39 -6.74 3.39 5.15
C VAL A 39 -5.40 4.15 5.05
N VAL A 40 -4.29 3.42 4.92
CA VAL A 40 -2.94 3.99 4.83
C VAL A 40 -2.34 3.60 3.48
N GLN A 41 -2.04 4.59 2.64
CA GLN A 41 -1.20 4.37 1.47
C GLN A 41 0.22 4.13 1.98
N LEU A 42 0.56 2.87 2.22
CA LEU A 42 1.90 2.44 2.60
C LEU A 42 2.90 2.95 1.54
N GLY A 43 3.91 3.71 1.97
CA GLY A 43 4.96 4.15 1.04
C GLY A 43 5.79 2.97 0.52
N LEU A 44 6.65 3.21 -0.48
CA LEU A 44 7.52 2.19 -1.10
C LEU A 44 8.30 1.32 -0.10
N ASP A 45 8.71 1.91 1.03
CA ASP A 45 9.43 1.23 2.12
C ASP A 45 8.55 0.22 2.90
N LEU A 46 7.23 0.45 2.93
CA LEU A 46 6.25 -0.38 3.64
C LEU A 46 5.46 -1.31 2.70
N GLN A 47 5.25 -0.92 1.44
CA GLN A 47 4.55 -1.70 0.40
C GLN A 47 5.48 -2.64 -0.39
N GLY A 48 6.77 -2.32 -0.43
CA GLY A 48 7.76 -3.04 -1.24
C GLY A 48 7.68 -2.65 -2.72
N GLY A 49 8.82 -2.28 -3.29
CA GLY A 49 8.96 -1.96 -4.72
C GLY A 49 10.36 -1.45 -5.04
N VAL A 50 10.68 -1.26 -6.33
CA VAL A 50 12.00 -0.77 -6.78
C VAL A 50 11.80 0.47 -7.62
N ARG A 51 12.43 1.58 -7.23
CA ARG A 51 12.49 2.81 -8.03
C ARG A 51 13.83 2.87 -8.76
N LEU A 52 13.81 2.83 -10.09
CA LEU A 52 15.01 2.93 -10.93
C LEU A 52 15.00 4.26 -11.69
N VAL A 53 16.13 4.94 -11.70
CA VAL A 53 16.38 6.10 -12.57
C VAL A 53 17.48 5.69 -13.53
N LEU A 54 17.17 5.67 -14.83
CA LEU A 54 18.10 5.25 -15.88
C LEU A 54 18.44 6.45 -16.76
N GLU A 55 19.74 6.67 -16.98
CA GLU A 55 20.26 7.70 -17.86
C GLU A 55 20.97 7.02 -19.03
N ALA A 56 20.71 7.50 -20.25
CA ALA A 56 21.33 6.95 -21.44
C ALA A 56 22.75 7.53 -21.60
N GLU A 57 23.76 6.66 -21.64
CA GLU A 57 25.15 7.05 -21.86
C GLU A 57 25.45 7.11 -23.37
N GLY A 58 26.22 8.11 -23.82
CA GLY A 58 26.65 8.25 -25.21
C GLY A 58 25.64 8.87 -26.19
N VAL A 59 24.45 9.27 -25.72
CA VAL A 59 23.46 9.99 -26.55
C VAL A 59 23.70 11.50 -26.61
N ALA A 60 24.59 12.04 -25.77
CA ALA A 60 24.94 13.46 -25.75
C ALA A 60 25.74 13.91 -26.99
N ASP A 61 26.45 12.96 -27.63
CA ASP A 61 27.25 13.20 -28.84
C ASP A 61 26.45 13.01 -30.14
N MET A 62 25.15 12.70 -30.04
CA MET A 62 24.25 12.49 -31.19
C MET A 62 23.56 13.79 -31.60
N SER A 63 23.07 13.88 -32.84
CA SER A 63 22.15 14.95 -33.22
C SER A 63 20.82 14.82 -32.45
N ASP A 64 20.16 15.95 -32.17
CA ASP A 64 18.89 15.99 -31.42
C ASP A 64 17.83 15.00 -31.94
N ASP A 65 17.73 14.83 -33.26
CA ASP A 65 16.76 13.91 -33.88
C ASP A 65 17.11 12.45 -33.60
N LEU A 66 18.39 12.07 -33.71
CA LEU A 66 18.86 10.71 -33.43
C LEU A 66 18.82 10.39 -31.93
N GLN A 67 19.06 11.38 -31.09
CA GLN A 67 18.94 11.24 -29.64
C GLN A 67 17.49 10.90 -29.27
N ARG A 68 16.50 11.65 -29.80
CA ARG A 68 15.08 11.40 -29.53
C ARG A 68 14.64 10.01 -29.99
N GLU A 69 14.99 9.62 -31.22
CA GLU A 69 14.67 8.29 -31.75
C GLU A 69 15.27 7.16 -30.88
N THR A 70 16.52 7.34 -30.45
CA THR A 70 17.21 6.35 -29.63
C THR A 70 16.54 6.19 -28.26
N ILE A 71 16.21 7.29 -27.60
CA ILE A 71 15.51 7.27 -26.30
C ILE A 71 14.12 6.64 -26.43
N GLU A 72 13.35 7.00 -27.47
CA GLU A 72 12.03 6.42 -27.72
C GLU A 72 12.11 4.91 -27.93
N ARG A 73 13.12 4.44 -28.68
CA ARG A 73 13.33 3.02 -28.93
C ARG A 73 13.72 2.26 -27.67
N VAL A 74 14.61 2.82 -26.85
CA VAL A 74 14.98 2.22 -25.55
C VAL A 74 13.77 2.11 -24.64
N ASN A 75 12.95 3.17 -24.57
CA ASN A 75 11.73 3.16 -23.77
C ASN A 75 10.75 2.08 -24.24
N ALA A 76 10.53 1.95 -25.56
CA ALA A 76 9.68 0.91 -26.12
C ALA A 76 10.19 -0.51 -25.80
N ILE A 77 11.51 -0.74 -25.80
CA ILE A 77 12.10 -2.03 -25.42
C ILE A 77 11.89 -2.30 -23.93
N LEU A 78 12.12 -1.30 -23.07
CA LEU A 78 11.97 -1.44 -21.62
C LEU A 78 10.50 -1.70 -21.25
N ALA A 79 9.55 -0.96 -21.82
CA ALA A 79 8.12 -1.17 -21.60
C ALA A 79 7.70 -2.59 -21.99
N ASN A 80 8.06 -3.04 -23.19
CA ASN A 80 7.77 -4.41 -23.65
C ASN A 80 8.41 -5.48 -22.74
N ARG A 81 9.57 -5.22 -22.14
CA ARG A 81 10.21 -6.15 -21.21
C ARG A 81 9.49 -6.18 -19.86
N ILE A 82 9.14 -5.02 -19.32
CA ILE A 82 8.41 -4.90 -18.06
C ILE A 82 7.04 -5.60 -18.17
N ASP A 83 6.34 -5.39 -19.29
CA ASP A 83 5.05 -6.02 -19.58
C ASP A 83 5.16 -7.56 -19.64
N GLN A 84 6.23 -8.09 -20.25
CA GLN A 84 6.49 -9.53 -20.30
C GLN A 84 6.72 -10.18 -18.93
N TYR A 85 7.19 -9.41 -17.94
CA TYR A 85 7.34 -9.89 -16.56
C TYR A 85 6.04 -9.80 -15.75
N GLY A 86 4.93 -9.32 -16.33
CA GLY A 86 3.63 -9.23 -15.67
C GLY A 86 3.54 -8.12 -14.61
N LEU A 87 4.47 -7.16 -14.64
CA LEU A 87 4.51 -6.00 -13.73
C LEU A 87 3.61 -4.87 -14.26
N ALA A 88 2.30 -5.15 -14.39
CA ALA A 88 1.36 -4.34 -15.15
C ALA A 88 0.88 -3.03 -14.49
N ASN A 89 1.41 -2.63 -13.32
CA ASN A 89 0.88 -1.50 -12.53
C ASN A 89 1.97 -0.52 -12.06
N ALA A 90 2.93 -0.17 -12.92
CA ALA A 90 3.81 0.97 -12.64
C ALA A 90 3.02 2.28 -12.82
N GLU A 91 2.77 3.00 -11.73
CA GLU A 91 2.02 4.25 -11.76
C GLU A 91 2.96 5.43 -12.06
N ILE A 92 3.04 5.80 -13.34
CA ILE A 92 3.92 6.88 -13.78
C ILE A 92 3.24 8.23 -13.57
N ARG A 93 3.59 8.95 -12.49
CA ARG A 93 3.11 10.32 -12.22
C ARG A 93 4.22 11.35 -12.41
N ARG A 94 3.93 12.42 -13.16
CA ARG A 94 4.83 13.58 -13.28
C ARG A 94 4.86 14.35 -11.96
N PHE A 95 6.04 14.48 -11.37
CA PHE A 95 6.26 15.29 -10.18
C PHE A 95 7.08 16.52 -10.56
N GLY A 96 6.43 17.68 -10.61
CA GLY A 96 7.06 19.00 -10.72
C GLY A 96 7.99 19.18 -11.92
N GLY A 97 7.42 19.51 -13.09
CA GLY A 97 8.11 20.11 -14.25
C GLY A 97 9.14 19.25 -15.00
N ASP A 98 9.93 18.45 -14.30
CA ASP A 98 11.21 17.92 -14.81
C ASP A 98 11.54 16.51 -14.26
N ARG A 99 10.60 15.84 -13.57
CA ARG A 99 10.86 14.50 -13.00
C ARG A 99 9.70 13.54 -13.19
N ILE A 100 10.04 12.33 -13.61
CA ILE A 100 9.14 11.20 -13.77
C ILE A 100 9.37 10.24 -12.60
N LEU A 101 8.31 9.94 -11.85
CA LEU A 101 8.31 8.90 -10.83
C LEU A 101 7.78 7.62 -11.48
N VAL A 102 8.56 6.54 -11.43
CA VAL A 102 8.18 5.17 -11.84
C VAL A 102 8.18 4.31 -10.59
#